data_AF-A0A9C7VX77-F1
#
_entry.id   AF-A0A9C7VX77-F1
#
_cell.length_a   1.000
_cell.length_b   1.000
_cell.length_c   1.000
_cell.angle_alpha   90.00
_cell.angle_beta   90.00
_cell.angle_gamma   90.00
#
_symmetry.space_group_name_H-M   'P 1'
#
loop_
_entity.id
_entity.type
_entity.pdbx_description
1 polymer ?
#
loop_
_entity_poly.entity_id
_entity_poly.type
_entity_poly.pdbx_seq_one_letter_code
_entity_poly.pdbx_strand_id
1 'polypeptide(L)'
;MSFWILTISMVAAGLLLLTPAMLGRKTIKLGDDREQNITIARERMQELKAELQAGTLTEDTYQQTLEELEKSLLIDVADVESISGKTSTRSTGMMLIAVLVIVPVLSFGMYNMLGSPQYLNVVGPAKYPATPPSVATTRAGELPSMEEMISSLKKKIAENPKDPDGWYLLGRLYVAKEQFSDSVKAYEKLVEVTDRQPAALVVLADSIAMTQGGDLSGRPLQLITEALEKEPSNSTALWIAGQAAANKKQYIEAIDYWQRAAQGLKEHKEMLDELSTMISEAVILAKEAGMDVPEITLPEPLLPASISIGVTIDPSLQDKIQENDVLFIFARAVSGPPIPLAAIKRKASELPLTIVLDDSSLLRPDISLVDF
;
A
#
# COMPACT_ATOMS: atom_id res chain seq x y z
N MET A 1 5.44 -18.19 -5.93
CA MET A 1 6.79 -18.48 -6.48
C MET A 1 7.56 -17.19 -6.76
N SER A 2 6.95 -16.20 -7.42
CA SER A 2 7.59 -14.92 -7.79
C SER A 2 8.09 -14.06 -6.62
N PHE A 3 7.34 -14.02 -5.50
CA PHE A 3 7.72 -13.28 -4.29
C PHE A 3 9.05 -13.76 -3.70
N TRP A 4 9.22 -15.08 -3.56
CA TRP A 4 10.43 -15.68 -3.01
C TRP A 4 11.66 -15.46 -3.90
N ILE A 5 11.47 -15.47 -5.22
CA ILE A 5 12.53 -15.15 -6.18
C ILE A 5 12.96 -13.68 -6.03
N LEU A 6 12.00 -12.77 -5.85
CA LEU A 6 12.25 -11.34 -5.64
C LEU A 6 13.00 -11.08 -4.33
N THR A 7 12.59 -11.70 -3.22
CA THR A 7 13.24 -11.53 -1.92
C THR A 7 14.67 -12.09 -1.92
N ILE A 8 14.88 -13.27 -2.50
CA ILE A 8 16.22 -13.88 -2.58
C ILE A 8 17.13 -13.03 -3.48
N SER A 9 16.60 -12.53 -4.61
CA SER A 9 17.34 -11.66 -5.53
C SER A 9 17.74 -10.33 -4.86
N MET A 10 16.85 -9.75 -4.04
CA MET A 10 17.13 -8.48 -3.36
C MET A 10 18.20 -8.63 -2.26
N VAL A 11 18.17 -9.75 -1.52
CA VAL A 11 19.21 -10.08 -0.52
C VAL A 11 20.56 -10.34 -1.20
N ALA A 12 20.56 -11.07 -2.32
CA ALA A 12 21.77 -11.32 -3.10
C ALA A 12 22.37 -10.03 -3.68
N ALA A 13 21.53 -9.12 -4.19
CA ALA A 13 21.95 -7.82 -4.70
C ALA A 13 22.54 -6.94 -3.59
N GLY A 14 21.94 -6.94 -2.39
CA GLY A 14 22.48 -6.24 -1.22
C GLY A 14 23.85 -6.77 -0.79
N LEU A 15 24.03 -8.09 -0.77
CA LEU A 15 25.33 -8.73 -0.50
C LEU A 15 26.39 -8.35 -1.55
N LEU A 16 26.02 -8.34 -2.83
CA LEU A 16 26.93 -8.05 -3.94
C LEU A 16 27.39 -6.58 -3.93
N LEU A 17 26.50 -5.64 -3.60
CA LEU A 17 26.85 -4.21 -3.44
C LEU A 17 27.81 -3.95 -2.27
N LEU A 18 27.80 -4.79 -1.24
CA LEU A 18 28.70 -4.67 -0.08
C LEU A 18 30.09 -5.30 -0.32
N THR A 19 30.25 -6.15 -1.35
CA THR A 19 31.54 -6.79 -1.66
C THR A 19 32.68 -5.80 -1.98
N PRO A 20 32.53 -4.75 -2.81
CA PRO A 20 33.62 -3.81 -3.06
C PRO A 20 34.00 -2.98 -1.83
N ALA A 21 33.06 -2.74 -0.90
CA ALA A 21 33.34 -2.04 0.35
C ALA A 21 34.13 -2.92 1.35
N MET A 22 33.97 -4.25 1.30
CA MET A 22 34.74 -5.16 2.14
C MET A 22 36.08 -5.61 1.54
N LEU A 23 36.19 -5.67 0.20
CA LEU A 23 37.44 -6.07 -0.49
C LEU A 23 38.30 -4.88 -0.93
N GLY A 24 37.77 -3.66 -0.93
CA GLY A 24 38.47 -2.43 -1.30
C GLY A 24 39.33 -1.83 -0.19
N ARG A 25 40.27 -2.58 0.38
CA ARG A 25 41.40 -1.98 1.12
C ARG A 25 42.61 -1.92 0.20
N LYS A 26 42.78 -0.77 -0.47
CA LYS A 26 44.13 -0.36 -0.88
C LYS A 26 44.95 -0.20 0.41
N THR A 27 45.90 -1.09 0.61
CA THR A 27 46.96 -0.93 1.60
C THR A 27 47.72 0.35 1.28
N ILE A 28 47.46 1.41 2.01
CA ILE A 28 48.36 2.58 2.06
C ILE A 28 49.65 2.05 2.69
N LYS A 29 50.74 2.06 1.92
CA LYS A 29 52.07 1.75 2.44
C LYS A 29 52.49 2.92 3.31
N LEU A 30 52.30 2.81 4.63
CA LEU A 30 52.64 3.80 5.66
C LEU A 30 54.13 4.25 5.70
N GLY A 31 55.00 3.73 4.83
CA GLY A 31 56.40 4.15 4.72
C GLY A 31 56.65 5.26 3.68
N ASP A 32 55.74 5.43 2.72
CA ASP A 32 55.91 6.37 1.59
C ASP A 32 55.70 7.83 2.04
N ASP A 33 54.73 8.05 2.94
CA ASP A 33 54.37 9.39 3.43
C ASP A 33 55.51 10.04 4.24
N ARG A 34 56.31 9.24 4.97
CA ARG A 34 57.44 9.77 5.76
C ARG A 34 58.58 10.25 4.88
N GLU A 35 58.99 9.45 3.89
CA GLU A 35 60.07 9.83 2.97
C GLU A 35 59.65 11.03 2.10
N GLN A 36 58.37 11.09 1.71
CA GLN A 36 57.81 12.19 0.95
C GLN A 36 57.77 13.48 1.78
N ASN A 37 57.28 13.45 3.02
CA ASN A 37 57.22 14.62 3.91
C ASN A 37 58.62 15.17 4.25
N ILE A 38 59.60 14.28 4.49
CA ILE A 38 61.00 14.69 4.70
C ILE A 38 61.57 15.36 3.45
N THR A 39 61.24 14.87 2.27
CA THR A 39 61.74 15.44 1.00
C THR A 39 61.16 16.83 0.75
N ILE A 40 59.85 17.00 0.95
CA ILE A 40 59.16 18.28 0.81
C ILE A 40 59.72 19.32 1.80
N ALA A 41 59.96 18.93 3.06
CA ALA A 41 60.54 19.84 4.05
C ALA A 41 61.95 20.30 3.67
N ARG A 42 62.79 19.42 3.10
CA ARG A 42 64.12 19.79 2.62
C ARG A 42 64.07 20.77 1.45
N GLU A 43 63.13 20.60 0.52
CA GLU A 43 62.92 21.54 -0.60
C GLU A 43 62.55 22.92 -0.07
N ARG A 44 61.61 23.00 0.88
CA ARG A 44 61.21 24.26 1.53
C ARG A 44 62.35 24.96 2.28
N MET A 45 63.22 24.21 2.96
CA MET A 45 64.40 24.78 3.59
C MET A 45 65.39 25.39 2.58
N GLN A 46 65.53 24.77 1.40
CA GLN A 46 66.40 25.30 0.35
C GLN A 46 65.82 26.56 -0.28
N GLU A 47 64.50 26.61 -0.49
CA GLU A 47 63.79 27.81 -0.97
C GLU A 47 63.97 28.99 0.00
N LEU A 48 63.69 28.79 1.30
CA LEU A 48 63.85 29.84 2.31
C LEU A 48 65.29 30.39 2.37
N LYS A 49 66.29 29.51 2.21
CA LYS A 49 67.70 29.93 2.16
C LYS A 49 68.03 30.73 0.91
N ALA A 50 67.46 30.35 -0.24
CA ALA A 50 67.65 31.09 -1.49
C ALA A 50 67.00 32.48 -1.42
N GLU A 51 65.82 32.60 -0.80
CA GLU A 51 65.12 33.87 -0.60
C GLU A 51 65.85 34.80 0.39
N LEU A 52 66.47 34.24 1.44
CA LEU A 52 67.35 35.00 2.33
C LEU A 52 68.58 35.54 1.57
N GLN A 53 69.20 34.72 0.73
CA GLN A 53 70.36 35.12 -0.09
C GLN A 53 70.00 36.13 -1.17
N ALA A 54 68.79 36.06 -1.71
CA ALA A 54 68.25 37.02 -2.67
C ALA A 54 67.83 38.36 -2.02
N GLY A 55 67.88 38.46 -0.68
CA GLY A 55 67.50 39.65 0.08
C GLY A 55 65.99 39.93 0.07
N THR A 56 65.18 38.98 -0.39
CA THR A 56 63.71 39.06 -0.40
C THR A 56 63.12 38.73 0.96
N LEU A 57 63.86 37.97 1.79
CA LEU A 57 63.47 37.61 3.14
C LEU A 57 64.44 38.22 4.16
N THR A 58 63.94 38.75 5.27
CA THR A 58 64.80 39.25 6.37
C THR A 58 65.28 38.08 7.24
N GLU A 59 66.44 38.22 7.89
CA GLU A 59 67.00 37.18 8.76
C GLU A 59 66.03 36.76 9.87
N ASP A 60 65.30 37.72 10.45
CA ASP A 60 64.33 37.45 11.53
C ASP A 60 63.14 36.59 11.03
N THR A 61 62.60 36.92 9.85
CA THR A 61 61.54 36.12 9.21
C THR A 61 62.02 34.74 8.76
N TYR A 62 63.28 34.61 8.36
CA TYR A 62 63.88 33.31 8.00
C TYR A 62 63.94 32.40 9.23
N GLN A 63 64.42 32.90 10.38
CA GLN A 63 64.53 32.10 11.59
C GLN A 63 63.15 31.66 12.11
N GLN A 64 62.15 32.54 12.08
CA GLN A 64 60.78 32.19 12.50
C GLN A 64 60.15 31.11 11.63
N THR A 65 60.27 31.24 10.30
CA THR A 65 59.69 30.27 9.35
C THR A 65 60.43 28.94 9.37
N LEU A 66 61.74 28.95 9.61
CA LEU A 66 62.53 27.73 9.78
C LEU A 66 62.12 26.98 11.06
N GLU A 67 61.93 27.67 12.18
CA GLU A 67 61.54 27.05 13.45
C GLU A 67 60.14 26.40 13.37
N GLU A 68 59.20 27.04 12.68
CA GLU A 68 57.85 26.49 12.46
C GLU A 68 57.88 25.24 11.56
N LEU A 69 58.69 25.26 10.50
CA LEU A 69 58.90 24.11 9.62
C LEU A 69 59.54 22.93 10.35
N GLU A 70 60.53 23.19 11.22
CA GLU A 70 61.17 22.15 12.05
C GLU A 70 60.19 21.55 13.06
N LYS A 71 59.35 22.36 13.71
CA LYS A 71 58.30 21.87 14.62
C LYS A 71 57.27 21.01 13.89
N SER A 72 56.82 21.42 12.71
CA SER A 72 55.89 20.65 11.88
C SER A 72 56.50 19.29 11.48
N LEU A 73 57.76 19.29 11.04
CA LEU A 73 58.45 18.06 10.65
C LEU A 73 58.64 17.12 11.85
N LEU A 74 58.88 17.66 13.04
CA LEU A 74 59.04 16.87 14.26
C LEU A 74 57.73 16.19 14.66
N ILE A 75 56.59 16.88 14.50
CA ILE A 75 55.24 16.32 14.73
C ILE A 75 54.95 15.20 13.71
N ASP A 76 55.13 15.47 12.42
CA ASP A 76 54.82 14.51 11.35
C ASP A 76 55.70 13.25 11.39
N VAL A 77 56.91 13.36 11.95
CA VAL A 77 57.84 12.23 12.12
C VAL A 77 57.62 11.50 13.46
N ALA A 78 57.13 12.18 14.50
CA ALA A 78 56.90 11.61 15.83
C ALA A 78 55.55 10.87 15.97
N ASP A 79 54.52 11.28 15.23
CA ASP A 79 53.15 10.73 15.37
C ASP A 79 52.98 9.29 14.82
N VAL A 80 54.07 8.66 14.38
CA VAL A 80 54.09 7.29 13.84
C VAL A 80 54.49 6.24 14.90
N GLU A 81 55.09 6.63 16.03
CA GLU A 81 55.47 5.66 17.08
C GLU A 81 54.32 5.29 18.06
N SER A 82 53.24 6.06 18.10
CA SER A 82 52.19 5.95 19.13
C SER A 82 50.93 5.18 18.71
N ILE A 83 50.78 4.77 17.44
CA ILE A 83 49.61 3.98 16.96
C ILE A 83 50.02 2.53 16.65
N SER A 84 50.73 1.89 17.57
CA SER A 84 50.86 0.42 17.60
C SER A 84 50.15 -0.15 18.84
N GLY A 85 48.89 0.26 19.02
CA GLY A 85 47.95 -0.41 19.92
C GLY A 85 47.37 -1.62 19.23
N LYS A 86 47.81 -2.83 19.60
CA LYS A 86 47.19 -4.11 19.21
C LYS A 86 45.72 -4.17 19.65
N THR A 87 44.79 -3.70 18.83
CA THR A 87 43.40 -4.16 18.90
C THR A 87 43.19 -5.27 17.88
N SER A 88 43.02 -6.48 18.40
CA SER A 88 42.60 -7.69 17.68
C SER A 88 41.30 -7.44 16.92
N THR A 89 41.40 -7.05 15.64
CA THR A 89 40.27 -6.80 14.74
C THR A 89 39.71 -8.07 14.10
N ARG A 90 40.22 -9.25 14.47
CA ARG A 90 39.69 -10.54 13.96
C ARG A 90 38.29 -10.85 14.50
N SER A 91 37.92 -10.27 15.66
CA SER A 91 36.61 -10.46 16.29
C SER A 91 35.50 -9.59 15.67
N THR A 92 35.80 -8.39 15.20
CA THR A 92 34.78 -7.44 14.71
C THR A 92 34.22 -7.84 13.35
N GLY A 93 35.07 -8.33 12.44
CA GLY A 93 34.62 -8.83 11.13
C GLY A 93 33.79 -10.11 11.26
N MET A 94 34.17 -11.00 12.18
CA MET A 94 33.44 -12.25 12.41
C MET A 94 32.12 -12.00 13.17
N MET A 95 32.07 -11.01 14.08
CA MET A 95 30.82 -10.55 14.70
C MET A 95 29.87 -9.91 13.68
N LEU A 96 30.37 -9.08 12.76
CA LEU A 96 29.53 -8.47 11.73
C LEU A 96 28.94 -9.52 10.78
N ILE A 97 29.74 -10.52 10.38
CA ILE A 97 29.25 -11.65 9.58
C ILE A 97 28.25 -12.50 10.38
N ALA A 98 28.51 -12.75 11.66
CA ALA A 98 27.59 -13.49 12.51
C ALA A 98 26.26 -12.75 12.66
N VAL A 99 26.26 -11.44 12.88
CA VAL A 99 25.01 -10.63 12.94
C VAL A 99 24.28 -10.66 11.60
N LEU A 100 24.99 -10.53 10.48
CA LEU A 100 24.40 -10.47 9.14
C LEU A 100 23.77 -11.80 8.70
N VAL A 101 24.24 -12.94 9.24
CA VAL A 101 23.66 -14.27 8.96
C VAL A 101 22.63 -14.67 10.01
N ILE A 102 22.92 -14.43 11.30
CA ILE A 102 22.05 -14.86 12.40
C ILE A 102 20.76 -14.07 12.40
N VAL A 103 20.78 -12.75 12.18
CA VAL A 103 19.55 -11.94 12.22
C VAL A 103 18.54 -12.38 11.15
N PRO A 104 18.88 -12.58 9.87
CA PRO A 104 17.94 -13.11 8.88
C PRO A 104 17.45 -14.52 9.21
N VAL A 105 18.32 -15.41 9.70
CA VAL A 105 17.94 -16.79 10.05
C VAL A 105 17.01 -16.83 11.26
N LEU A 106 17.29 -16.01 12.29
CA LEU A 106 16.43 -15.89 13.47
C LEU A 106 15.10 -15.22 13.11
N SER A 107 15.12 -14.17 12.29
CA SER A 107 13.90 -13.53 11.77
C SER A 107 13.07 -14.51 10.97
N PHE A 108 13.69 -15.33 10.11
CA PHE A 108 13.00 -16.38 9.37
C PHE A 108 12.42 -17.46 10.29
N GLY A 109 13.18 -17.91 11.28
CA GLY A 109 12.71 -18.88 12.28
C GLY A 109 11.56 -18.36 13.13
N MET A 110 11.67 -17.14 13.66
CA MET A 110 10.60 -16.48 14.41
C MET A 110 9.37 -16.21 13.54
N TYR A 111 9.57 -15.86 12.27
CA TYR A 111 8.46 -15.70 11.33
C TYR A 111 7.71 -17.01 11.06
N ASN A 112 8.38 -18.17 11.09
CA ASN A 112 7.72 -19.47 10.96
C ASN A 112 7.04 -19.94 12.26
N MET A 113 7.48 -19.45 13.42
CA MET A 113 7.00 -19.91 14.74
C MET A 113 5.97 -18.98 15.40
N LEU A 114 6.15 -17.66 15.29
CA LEU A 114 5.24 -16.61 15.78
C LEU A 114 4.46 -15.96 14.65
N GLY A 115 5.07 -15.83 13.48
CA GLY A 115 4.36 -15.41 12.29
C GLY A 115 3.43 -16.53 11.84
N SER A 116 2.34 -16.13 11.20
CA SER A 116 1.33 -17.03 10.71
C SER A 116 1.43 -17.05 9.19
N PRO A 117 2.32 -17.87 8.60
CA PRO A 117 2.56 -17.91 7.14
C PRO A 117 1.32 -18.32 6.34
N GLN A 118 0.30 -18.91 7.00
CA GLN A 118 -1.02 -19.06 6.39
C GLN A 118 -1.66 -17.71 6.02
N TYR A 119 -1.28 -16.60 6.68
CA TYR A 119 -1.79 -15.24 6.42
C TYR A 119 -1.09 -14.47 5.29
N LEU A 120 0.03 -14.95 4.76
CA LEU A 120 0.51 -14.45 3.45
C LEU A 120 -0.44 -14.84 2.31
N ASN A 121 -1.30 -15.84 2.54
CA ASN A 121 -2.44 -16.20 1.72
C ASN A 121 -3.78 -15.91 2.43
N VAL A 122 -3.80 -15.26 3.60
CA VAL A 122 -5.05 -14.72 4.19
C VAL A 122 -5.32 -13.39 3.52
N VAL A 123 -5.98 -13.61 2.41
CA VAL A 123 -6.79 -12.68 1.65
C VAL A 123 -7.93 -12.21 2.55
N GLY A 124 -8.00 -10.91 2.83
CA GLY A 124 -9.08 -10.31 3.60
C GLY A 124 -10.44 -10.33 2.89
N PRO A 125 -11.53 -9.85 3.55
CA PRO A 125 -12.90 -9.82 3.04
C PRO A 125 -13.07 -9.11 1.67
N ALA A 126 -12.06 -8.33 1.25
CA ALA A 126 -12.06 -7.59 -0.01
C ALA A 126 -12.01 -8.45 -1.30
N LYS A 127 -11.55 -9.72 -1.26
CA LYS A 127 -11.40 -10.51 -2.51
C LYS A 127 -12.65 -11.29 -2.91
N TYR A 128 -13.60 -11.48 -1.99
CA TYR A 128 -14.87 -12.15 -2.24
C TYR A 128 -16.05 -11.29 -1.75
N PRO A 129 -16.25 -10.08 -2.29
CA PRO A 129 -17.43 -9.29 -1.94
C PRO A 129 -18.70 -10.11 -2.26
N ALA A 130 -19.67 -10.10 -1.35
CA ALA A 130 -21.00 -10.67 -1.61
C ALA A 130 -21.79 -9.79 -2.59
N THR A 131 -21.45 -8.50 -2.68
CA THR A 131 -22.00 -7.62 -3.70
C THR A 131 -21.39 -7.94 -5.07
N PRO A 132 -22.22 -8.16 -6.11
CA PRO A 132 -21.71 -8.33 -7.45
C PRO A 132 -21.04 -7.00 -7.88
N PRO A 133 -19.75 -6.97 -8.29
CA PRO A 133 -19.23 -5.85 -9.04
C PRO A 133 -20.16 -5.56 -10.22
N SER A 134 -20.62 -4.31 -10.29
CA SER A 134 -21.15 -3.71 -11.50
C SER A 134 -20.20 -4.07 -12.64
N VAL A 135 -20.69 -4.84 -13.60
CA VAL A 135 -19.92 -5.23 -14.78
C VAL A 135 -19.56 -3.92 -15.48
N ALA A 136 -18.32 -3.46 -15.28
CA ALA A 136 -17.80 -2.28 -15.92
C ALA A 136 -18.03 -2.45 -17.42
N THR A 137 -18.78 -1.52 -18.01
CA THR A 137 -19.15 -1.48 -19.42
C THR A 137 -17.89 -1.37 -20.25
N THR A 138 -17.28 -2.52 -20.53
CA THR A 138 -16.06 -2.63 -21.32
C THR A 138 -16.47 -2.72 -22.78
N ARG A 139 -15.83 -1.89 -23.61
CA ARG A 139 -16.07 -1.69 -25.04
C ARG A 139 -16.36 -3.00 -25.78
N ALA A 140 -17.38 -2.96 -26.63
CA ALA A 140 -17.81 -4.04 -27.52
C ALA A 140 -16.66 -4.53 -28.44
N GLY A 141 -15.99 -5.58 -28.00
CA GLY A 141 -15.31 -6.58 -28.82
C GLY A 141 -15.68 -7.92 -28.21
N GLU A 142 -16.19 -8.85 -29.02
CA GLU A 142 -16.85 -10.13 -28.65
C GLU A 142 -16.36 -10.70 -27.31
N LEU A 143 -17.05 -10.33 -26.23
CA LEU A 143 -16.87 -10.99 -24.95
C LEU A 143 -17.40 -12.41 -25.12
N PRO A 144 -16.67 -13.44 -24.65
CA PRO A 144 -17.21 -14.80 -24.65
C PRO A 144 -18.56 -14.80 -23.95
N SER A 145 -19.51 -15.58 -24.49
CA SER A 145 -20.82 -15.76 -23.86
C SER A 145 -20.66 -16.25 -22.41
N MET A 146 -21.65 -15.96 -21.57
CA MET A 146 -21.64 -16.38 -20.18
C MET A 146 -21.49 -17.90 -20.05
N GLU A 147 -22.06 -18.65 -20.99
CA GLU A 147 -21.96 -20.10 -21.13
C GLU A 147 -20.54 -20.56 -21.46
N GLU A 148 -19.86 -19.89 -22.38
CA GLU A 148 -18.45 -20.17 -22.72
C GLU A 148 -17.52 -19.88 -21.55
N MET A 149 -17.77 -18.79 -20.82
CA MET A 149 -17.02 -18.47 -19.60
C MET A 149 -17.20 -19.56 -18.53
N ILE A 150 -18.43 -20.00 -18.28
CA ILE A 150 -18.71 -21.09 -17.33
C ILE A 150 -18.04 -22.39 -17.78
N SER A 151 -18.12 -22.74 -19.07
CA SER A 151 -17.53 -23.96 -19.62
C SER A 151 -16.00 -23.97 -19.49
N SER A 152 -15.36 -22.88 -19.89
CA SER A 152 -13.91 -22.68 -19.76
C SER A 152 -13.46 -22.75 -18.29
N LEU A 153 -14.20 -22.07 -17.40
CA LEU A 153 -13.90 -22.05 -15.98
C LEU A 153 -14.05 -23.44 -15.34
N LYS A 154 -15.09 -24.21 -15.70
CA LYS A 154 -15.24 -25.60 -15.25
C LYS A 154 -14.07 -26.48 -15.67
N LYS A 155 -13.58 -26.33 -16.90
CA LYS A 155 -12.40 -27.08 -17.38
C LYS A 155 -11.16 -26.72 -16.55
N LYS A 156 -10.93 -25.43 -16.30
CA LYS A 156 -9.80 -24.96 -15.47
C LYS A 156 -9.89 -25.47 -14.03
N ILE A 157 -11.08 -25.46 -13.43
CA ILE A 157 -11.31 -26.01 -12.09
C ILE A 157 -11.09 -27.52 -12.08
N ALA A 158 -11.45 -28.24 -13.14
CA ALA A 158 -11.17 -29.68 -13.23
C ALA A 158 -9.66 -29.99 -13.25
N GLU A 159 -8.85 -29.09 -13.86
CA GLU A 159 -7.38 -29.18 -13.85
C GLU A 159 -6.77 -28.80 -12.48
N ASN A 160 -7.40 -27.87 -11.76
CA ASN A 160 -7.01 -27.50 -10.39
C ASN A 160 -8.21 -27.42 -9.43
N PRO A 161 -8.66 -28.56 -8.86
CA PRO A 161 -9.86 -28.61 -8.03
C PRO A 161 -9.75 -27.86 -6.69
N LYS A 162 -8.53 -27.48 -6.30
CA LYS A 162 -8.26 -26.75 -5.05
C LYS A 162 -8.15 -25.23 -5.27
N ASP A 163 -8.49 -24.72 -6.45
CA ASP A 163 -8.47 -23.29 -6.76
C ASP A 163 -9.70 -22.56 -6.17
N PRO A 164 -9.57 -21.81 -5.06
CA PRO A 164 -10.70 -21.09 -4.48
C PRO A 164 -11.21 -19.97 -5.39
N ASP A 165 -10.33 -19.30 -6.14
CA ASP A 165 -10.74 -18.22 -7.05
C ASP A 165 -11.62 -18.76 -8.18
N GLY A 166 -11.30 -19.96 -8.68
CA GLY A 166 -12.12 -20.67 -9.66
C GLY A 166 -13.53 -20.96 -9.14
N TRP A 167 -13.64 -21.56 -7.95
CA TRP A 167 -14.94 -21.87 -7.36
C TRP A 167 -15.77 -20.63 -7.04
N TYR A 168 -15.14 -19.57 -6.54
CA TYR A 168 -15.82 -18.30 -6.28
C TYR A 168 -16.37 -17.68 -7.56
N LEU A 169 -15.54 -17.56 -8.60
CA LEU A 169 -15.98 -17.00 -9.87
C LEU A 169 -17.09 -17.83 -10.50
N LEU A 170 -17.02 -19.16 -10.39
CA LEU A 170 -18.07 -20.04 -10.91
C LEU A 170 -19.40 -19.80 -10.18
N GLY A 171 -19.36 -19.70 -8.85
CA GLY A 171 -20.54 -19.37 -8.04
C GLY A 171 -21.14 -18.02 -8.42
N ARG A 172 -20.31 -17.00 -8.69
CA ARG A 172 -20.76 -15.69 -9.12
C ARG A 172 -21.38 -15.67 -10.51
N LEU A 173 -20.80 -16.38 -11.47
CA LEU A 173 -21.38 -16.51 -12.81
C LEU A 173 -22.75 -17.18 -12.74
N TYR A 174 -22.91 -18.16 -11.84
CA TYR A 174 -24.21 -18.78 -11.60
C TYR A 174 -25.23 -17.83 -10.95
N VAL A 175 -24.82 -17.01 -9.96
CA VAL A 175 -25.69 -15.96 -9.39
C VAL A 175 -26.13 -14.96 -10.47
N ALA A 176 -25.20 -14.51 -11.32
CA ALA A 176 -25.50 -13.56 -12.39
C ALA A 176 -26.49 -14.11 -13.44
N LYS A 177 -26.61 -15.44 -13.51
CA LYS A 177 -27.59 -16.15 -14.35
C LYS A 177 -28.85 -16.58 -13.61
N GLU A 178 -29.01 -16.16 -12.35
CA GLU A 178 -30.08 -16.58 -11.44
C GLU A 178 -30.14 -18.11 -11.24
N GLN A 179 -29.03 -18.82 -11.51
CA GLN A 179 -28.88 -20.26 -11.32
C GLN A 179 -28.41 -20.55 -9.89
N PHE A 180 -29.19 -20.13 -8.90
CA PHE A 180 -28.80 -20.17 -7.49
C PHE A 180 -28.45 -21.58 -7.00
N SER A 181 -29.18 -22.61 -7.43
CA SER A 181 -28.90 -24.01 -7.06
C SER A 181 -27.52 -24.50 -7.51
N ASP A 182 -27.02 -24.02 -8.66
CA ASP A 182 -25.67 -24.37 -9.12
C ASP A 182 -24.60 -23.49 -8.46
N SER A 183 -24.95 -22.24 -8.13
CA SER A 183 -24.10 -21.38 -7.31
C SER A 183 -23.83 -21.99 -5.93
N VAL A 184 -24.85 -22.54 -5.27
CA VAL A 184 -24.72 -23.24 -3.98
C VAL A 184 -23.67 -24.35 -4.08
N LYS A 185 -23.72 -25.20 -5.12
CA LYS A 185 -22.73 -26.29 -5.30
C LYS A 185 -21.30 -25.76 -5.47
N ALA A 186 -21.13 -24.67 -6.21
CA ALA A 186 -19.83 -24.05 -6.42
C ALA A 186 -19.30 -23.43 -5.12
N TYR A 187 -20.14 -22.74 -4.34
CA TYR A 187 -19.74 -22.16 -3.06
C TYR A 187 -19.58 -23.19 -1.94
N GLU A 188 -20.27 -24.34 -1.98
CA GLU A 188 -19.96 -25.45 -1.09
C GLU A 188 -18.53 -25.97 -1.32
N LYS A 189 -18.10 -26.05 -2.58
CA LYS A 189 -16.71 -26.36 -2.91
C LYS A 189 -15.75 -25.25 -2.48
N LEU A 190 -16.12 -23.99 -2.65
CA LEU A 190 -15.34 -22.87 -2.11
C LEU A 190 -15.12 -22.99 -0.60
N VAL A 191 -16.18 -23.27 0.16
CA VAL A 191 -16.11 -23.46 1.61
C VAL A 191 -15.22 -24.65 1.98
N GLU A 192 -15.26 -25.74 1.21
CA GLU A 192 -14.38 -26.91 1.40
C GLU A 192 -12.90 -26.56 1.16
N VAL A 193 -12.57 -25.93 0.02
CA VAL A 193 -11.16 -25.65 -0.34
C VAL A 193 -10.54 -24.48 0.42
N THR A 194 -11.36 -23.63 1.05
CA THR A 194 -10.92 -22.50 1.88
C THR A 194 -10.92 -22.82 3.37
N ASP A 195 -11.17 -24.08 3.76
CA ASP A 195 -11.27 -24.48 5.17
C ASP A 195 -12.29 -23.63 5.95
N ARG A 196 -13.44 -23.36 5.33
CA ARG A 196 -14.56 -22.60 5.91
C ARG A 196 -14.18 -21.17 6.32
N GLN A 197 -13.49 -20.45 5.44
CA GLN A 197 -13.23 -19.03 5.65
C GLN A 197 -14.54 -18.21 5.72
N PRO A 198 -14.58 -17.13 6.54
CA PRO A 198 -15.79 -16.30 6.72
C PRO A 198 -16.41 -15.83 5.41
N ALA A 199 -15.62 -15.29 4.48
CA ALA A 199 -16.12 -14.80 3.21
C ALA A 199 -16.77 -15.89 2.34
N ALA A 200 -16.22 -17.12 2.36
CA ALA A 200 -16.82 -18.27 1.66
C ALA A 200 -18.14 -18.70 2.29
N LEU A 201 -18.24 -18.68 3.62
CA LEU A 201 -19.48 -18.97 4.34
C LEU A 201 -20.57 -17.95 4.02
N VAL A 202 -20.22 -16.67 3.94
CA VAL A 202 -21.15 -15.57 3.62
C VAL A 202 -21.75 -15.72 2.23
N VAL A 203 -20.93 -15.94 1.19
CA VAL A 203 -21.45 -16.08 -0.18
C VAL A 203 -22.23 -17.38 -0.39
N LEU A 204 -21.89 -18.45 0.35
CA LEU A 204 -22.70 -19.66 0.37
C LEU A 204 -24.05 -19.41 1.04
N ALA A 205 -24.08 -18.71 2.17
CA ALA A 205 -25.32 -18.36 2.88
C ALA A 205 -26.26 -17.56 1.98
N ASP A 206 -25.73 -16.53 1.30
CA ASP A 206 -26.48 -15.69 0.38
C ASP A 206 -27.06 -16.50 -0.78
N SER A 207 -26.27 -17.34 -1.46
CA SER A 207 -26.79 -18.20 -2.54
C SER A 207 -27.87 -19.17 -2.06
N ILE A 208 -27.76 -19.72 -0.84
CA ILE A 208 -28.80 -20.58 -0.27
C ILE A 208 -30.07 -19.77 0.03
N ALA A 209 -29.95 -18.54 0.53
CA ALA A 209 -31.08 -17.65 0.77
C ALA A 209 -31.80 -17.30 -0.54
N MET A 210 -31.06 -17.06 -1.63
CA MET A 210 -31.62 -16.80 -2.95
C MET A 210 -32.43 -17.99 -3.48
N THR A 211 -32.03 -19.24 -3.21
CA THR A 211 -32.87 -20.42 -3.53
C THR A 211 -34.17 -20.48 -2.73
N GLN A 212 -34.26 -19.75 -1.62
CA GLN A 212 -35.40 -19.69 -0.70
C GLN A 212 -36.18 -18.37 -0.82
N GLY A 213 -36.00 -17.63 -1.92
CA GLY A 213 -36.71 -16.36 -2.14
C GLY A 213 -36.25 -15.24 -1.19
N GLY A 214 -35.01 -15.29 -0.72
CA GLY A 214 -34.43 -14.32 0.21
C GLY A 214 -34.61 -14.69 1.70
N ASP A 215 -35.21 -15.84 2.02
CA ASP A 215 -35.29 -16.28 3.41
C ASP A 215 -33.91 -16.69 3.94
N LEU A 216 -33.48 -16.02 5.00
CA LEU A 216 -32.22 -16.27 5.69
C LEU A 216 -32.36 -17.34 6.79
N SER A 217 -33.58 -17.86 7.04
CA SER A 217 -33.83 -18.84 8.09
C SER A 217 -33.13 -20.19 7.84
N GLY A 218 -32.80 -20.90 8.92
CA GLY A 218 -32.15 -22.21 8.83
C GLY A 218 -30.66 -22.12 8.47
N ARG A 219 -30.25 -22.82 7.41
CA ARG A 219 -28.83 -23.01 7.03
C ARG A 219 -28.10 -21.69 6.70
N PRO A 220 -28.66 -20.72 5.97
CA PRO A 220 -28.00 -19.43 5.75
C PRO A 220 -27.60 -18.74 7.05
N LEU A 221 -28.53 -18.58 8.01
CA LEU A 221 -28.23 -17.95 9.29
C LEU A 221 -27.17 -18.71 10.09
N GLN A 222 -27.15 -20.04 10.04
CA GLN A 222 -26.09 -20.84 10.68
C GLN A 222 -24.70 -20.52 10.10
N LEU A 223 -24.60 -20.41 8.77
CA LEU A 223 -23.35 -20.07 8.08
C LEU A 223 -22.91 -18.64 8.39
N ILE A 224 -23.85 -17.69 8.46
CA ILE A 224 -23.56 -16.30 8.85
C ILE A 224 -23.09 -16.22 10.30
N THR A 225 -23.73 -16.97 11.20
CA THR A 225 -23.32 -17.05 12.61
C THR A 225 -21.89 -17.59 12.72
N GLU A 226 -21.57 -18.68 12.02
CA GLU A 226 -20.21 -19.23 11.99
C GLU A 226 -19.20 -18.23 11.40
N ALA A 227 -19.58 -17.49 10.36
CA ALA A 227 -18.72 -16.45 9.79
C ALA A 227 -18.41 -15.35 10.81
N LEU A 228 -19.41 -14.92 11.59
CA LEU A 228 -19.25 -13.92 12.65
C LEU A 228 -18.48 -14.43 13.87
N GLU A 229 -18.56 -15.72 14.19
CA GLU A 229 -17.72 -16.35 15.22
C GLU A 229 -16.24 -16.30 14.85
N LYS A 230 -15.93 -16.48 13.56
CA LYS A 230 -14.55 -16.45 13.03
C LYS A 230 -14.05 -15.02 12.79
N GLU A 231 -14.93 -14.14 12.30
CA GLU A 231 -14.62 -12.74 11.98
C GLU A 231 -15.76 -11.81 12.47
N PRO A 232 -15.72 -11.38 13.75
CA PRO A 232 -16.79 -10.58 14.35
C PRO A 232 -17.02 -9.20 13.73
N SER A 233 -16.07 -8.74 12.93
CA SER A 233 -16.07 -7.45 12.23
C SER A 233 -16.39 -7.57 10.74
N ASN A 234 -16.80 -8.74 10.25
CA ASN A 234 -17.13 -8.92 8.84
C ASN A 234 -18.39 -8.12 8.48
N SER A 235 -18.23 -6.97 7.81
CA SER A 235 -19.32 -6.03 7.53
C SER A 235 -20.50 -6.67 6.78
N THR A 236 -20.22 -7.56 5.83
CA THR A 236 -21.25 -8.24 5.05
C THR A 236 -22.02 -9.26 5.88
N ALA A 237 -21.32 -10.06 6.70
CA ALA A 237 -21.98 -11.00 7.59
C ALA A 237 -22.85 -10.26 8.63
N LEU A 238 -22.37 -9.15 9.16
CA LEU A 238 -23.11 -8.27 10.08
C LEU A 238 -24.35 -7.69 9.39
N TRP A 239 -24.22 -7.20 8.15
CA TRP A 239 -25.36 -6.72 7.37
C TRP A 239 -26.46 -7.79 7.23
N ILE A 240 -26.09 -9.00 6.82
CA ILE A 240 -27.03 -10.11 6.61
C ILE A 240 -27.64 -10.56 7.94
N ALA A 241 -26.86 -10.62 9.02
CA ALA A 241 -27.36 -10.93 10.36
C ALA A 241 -28.40 -9.90 10.81
N GLY A 242 -28.15 -8.61 10.57
CA GLY A 242 -29.11 -7.55 10.86
C GLY A 242 -30.41 -7.68 10.07
N GLN A 243 -30.35 -8.03 8.78
CA GLN A 243 -31.54 -8.33 7.98
C GLN A 243 -32.34 -9.52 8.54
N ALA A 244 -31.65 -10.60 8.91
CA ALA A 244 -32.30 -11.76 9.51
C ALA A 244 -32.96 -11.43 10.85
N ALA A 245 -32.33 -10.60 11.68
CA ALA A 245 -32.88 -10.12 12.94
C ALA A 245 -34.11 -9.22 12.73
N ALA A 246 -34.04 -8.29 11.77
CA ALA A 246 -35.16 -7.40 11.41
C ALA A 246 -36.37 -8.18 10.91
N ASN A 247 -36.17 -9.20 10.07
CA ASN A 247 -37.23 -10.09 9.58
C ASN A 247 -37.94 -10.84 10.72
N LYS A 248 -37.21 -11.12 11.82
CA LYS A 248 -37.74 -11.72 13.04
C LYS A 248 -38.30 -10.70 14.05
N LYS A 249 -38.38 -9.42 13.68
CA LYS A 249 -38.79 -8.29 14.54
C LYS A 249 -37.88 -8.06 15.75
N GLN A 250 -36.65 -8.56 15.69
CA GLN A 250 -35.61 -8.34 16.69
C GLN A 250 -34.88 -7.02 16.39
N TYR A 251 -35.62 -5.91 16.43
CA TYR A 251 -35.15 -4.62 15.90
C TYR A 251 -33.89 -4.09 16.61
N ILE A 252 -33.78 -4.28 17.92
CA ILE A 252 -32.59 -3.85 18.67
C ILE A 252 -31.34 -4.62 18.24
N GLU A 253 -31.46 -5.93 18.00
CA GLU A 253 -30.35 -6.76 17.52
C GLU A 253 -29.97 -6.39 16.08
N ALA A 254 -30.97 -6.11 15.23
CA ALA A 254 -30.75 -5.63 13.87
C ALA A 254 -29.95 -4.32 13.83
N ILE A 255 -30.33 -3.35 14.67
CA ILE A 255 -29.66 -2.06 14.80
C ILE A 255 -28.19 -2.26 15.23
N ASP A 256 -27.91 -3.10 16.24
CA ASP A 256 -26.53 -3.40 16.67
C ASP A 256 -25.66 -3.95 15.52
N TYR A 257 -26.17 -4.96 14.82
CA TYR A 257 -25.45 -5.56 13.69
C TYR A 257 -25.14 -4.53 12.60
N TRP A 258 -26.12 -3.70 12.24
CA TRP A 258 -25.94 -2.68 11.19
C TRP A 258 -25.01 -1.55 11.59
N GLN A 259 -25.04 -1.11 12.85
CA GLN A 259 -24.07 -0.12 13.36
C GLN A 259 -22.64 -0.66 13.32
N ARG A 260 -22.45 -1.94 13.67
CA ARG A 260 -21.14 -2.61 13.57
C ARG A 260 -20.72 -2.81 12.12
N ALA A 261 -21.66 -3.19 11.24
CA ALA A 261 -21.40 -3.32 9.80
C ALA A 261 -20.89 -1.99 9.21
N ALA A 262 -21.50 -0.87 9.59
CA ALA A 262 -21.12 0.45 9.11
C ALA A 262 -19.65 0.80 9.38
N GLN A 263 -19.07 0.32 10.49
CA GLN A 263 -17.67 0.61 10.84
C GLN A 263 -16.67 0.13 9.80
N GLY A 264 -16.96 -0.97 9.10
CA GLY A 264 -16.13 -1.49 8.02
C GLY A 264 -16.55 -1.05 6.62
N LEU A 265 -17.49 -0.08 6.50
CA LEU A 265 -18.02 0.41 5.21
C LEU A 265 -17.77 1.91 5.01
N LYS A 266 -16.81 2.50 5.74
CA LYS A 266 -16.50 3.95 5.69
C LYS A 266 -16.22 4.49 4.29
N GLU A 267 -15.59 3.68 3.45
CA GLU A 267 -15.23 4.03 2.06
C GLU A 267 -16.40 3.84 1.08
N HIS A 268 -17.53 3.30 1.54
CA HIS A 268 -18.67 2.94 0.71
C HIS A 268 -19.91 3.76 1.09
N LYS A 269 -19.91 5.03 0.72
CA LYS A 269 -20.99 5.99 1.05
C LYS A 269 -22.39 5.43 0.75
N GLU A 270 -22.59 4.85 -0.44
CA GLU A 270 -23.91 4.31 -0.84
C GLU A 270 -24.41 3.22 0.11
N MET A 271 -23.52 2.31 0.54
CA MET A 271 -23.86 1.27 1.50
C MET A 271 -24.10 1.83 2.91
N LEU A 272 -23.43 2.92 3.30
CA LEU A 272 -23.70 3.62 4.56
C LEU A 272 -25.07 4.32 4.54
N ASP A 273 -25.43 4.94 3.42
CA ASP A 273 -26.73 5.60 3.24
C ASP A 273 -27.88 4.57 3.30
N GLU A 274 -27.66 3.38 2.72
CA GLU A 274 -28.60 2.26 2.80
C GLU A 274 -28.72 1.73 4.25
N LEU A 275 -27.61 1.51 4.96
CA LEU A 275 -27.65 1.14 6.39
C LEU A 275 -28.35 2.18 7.25
N SER A 276 -28.11 3.47 7.00
CA SER A 276 -28.78 4.56 7.69
C SER A 276 -30.30 4.49 7.50
N THR A 277 -30.75 4.18 6.28
CA THR A 277 -32.17 3.99 5.97
C THR A 277 -32.75 2.78 6.71
N MET A 278 -32.08 1.62 6.63
CA MET A 278 -32.51 0.39 7.30
C MET A 278 -32.58 0.55 8.83
N ILE A 279 -31.57 1.18 9.43
CA ILE A 279 -31.54 1.48 10.87
C ILE A 279 -32.70 2.42 11.22
N SER A 280 -32.92 3.49 10.45
CA SER A 280 -34.01 4.44 10.71
C SER A 280 -35.38 3.77 10.70
N GLU A 281 -35.62 2.87 9.74
CA GLU A 281 -36.85 2.07 9.67
C GLU A 281 -36.99 1.16 10.90
N ALA A 282 -35.96 0.40 11.25
CA ALA A 282 -36.00 -0.49 12.41
C ALA A 282 -36.20 0.28 13.72
N VAL A 283 -35.70 1.50 13.84
CA VAL A 283 -35.90 2.37 15.01
C VAL A 283 -37.35 2.80 15.15
N ILE A 284 -38.02 3.15 14.05
CA ILE A 284 -39.44 3.48 14.06
C ILE A 284 -40.24 2.26 14.55
N LEU A 285 -39.99 1.08 13.96
CA LEU A 285 -40.66 -0.16 14.32
C LEU A 285 -40.39 -0.58 15.77
N ALA A 286 -39.16 -0.40 16.26
CA ALA A 286 -38.79 -0.65 17.65
C ALA A 286 -39.57 0.25 18.63
N LYS A 287 -39.66 1.55 18.33
CA LYS A 287 -40.40 2.51 19.15
C LYS A 287 -41.90 2.24 19.14
N GLU A 288 -42.47 1.91 17.99
CA GLU A 288 -43.88 1.50 17.88
C GLU A 288 -44.18 0.24 18.69
N ALA A 289 -43.21 -0.68 18.77
CA ALA A 289 -43.27 -1.87 19.60
C ALA A 289 -42.97 -1.60 21.11
N GLY A 290 -42.74 -0.34 21.50
CA GLY A 290 -42.45 0.05 22.88
C GLY A 290 -41.07 -0.38 23.39
N MET A 291 -40.12 -0.66 22.48
CA MET A 291 -38.75 -0.99 22.83
C MET A 291 -37.93 0.28 23.11
N ASP A 292 -37.03 0.21 24.08
CA ASP A 292 -36.05 1.26 24.31
C ASP A 292 -34.92 1.13 23.28
N VAL A 293 -34.70 2.20 22.52
CA VAL A 293 -33.75 2.20 21.41
C VAL A 293 -32.47 2.91 21.86
N PRO A 294 -31.30 2.23 21.83
CA PRO A 294 -30.04 2.83 22.21
C PRO A 294 -29.64 3.96 21.26
N GLU A 295 -28.68 4.79 21.69
CA GLU A 295 -28.13 5.86 20.87
C GLU A 295 -27.46 5.29 19.62
N ILE A 296 -27.84 5.82 18.46
CA ILE A 296 -27.36 5.36 17.16
C ILE A 296 -26.16 6.22 16.77
N THR A 297 -25.00 5.57 16.68
CA THR A 297 -23.76 6.14 16.16
C THR A 297 -23.38 5.44 14.87
N LEU A 298 -23.36 6.19 13.76
CA LEU A 298 -22.83 5.76 12.48
C LEU A 298 -21.53 6.52 12.16
N PRO A 299 -20.56 5.87 11.50
CA PRO A 299 -19.35 6.56 11.08
C PRO A 299 -19.65 7.55 9.97
N GLU A 300 -18.95 8.67 9.95
CA GLU A 300 -18.96 9.57 8.80
C GLU A 300 -18.33 8.87 7.59
N PRO A 301 -18.96 8.95 6.39
CA PRO A 301 -18.37 8.43 5.18
C PRO A 301 -17.01 9.10 4.92
N LEU A 302 -16.01 8.31 4.55
CA LEU A 302 -14.78 8.81 3.95
C LEU A 302 -15.14 9.27 2.54
N LEU A 303 -15.59 10.52 2.42
CA LEU A 303 -15.82 11.11 1.12
C LEU A 303 -14.46 11.29 0.43
N PRO A 304 -14.30 10.85 -0.84
CA PRO A 304 -13.12 11.24 -1.61
C PRO A 304 -13.08 12.77 -1.65
N ALA A 305 -11.91 13.35 -1.39
CA ALA A 305 -11.76 14.79 -1.45
C ALA A 305 -12.16 15.28 -2.84
N SER A 306 -13.02 16.28 -2.87
CA SER A 306 -13.48 16.88 -4.11
C SER A 306 -13.53 18.40 -4.03
N ILE A 307 -13.18 19.06 -5.14
CA ILE A 307 -13.22 20.52 -5.28
C ILE A 307 -14.16 20.86 -6.43
N SER A 308 -15.23 21.59 -6.12
CA SER A 308 -16.16 22.13 -7.11
C SER A 308 -15.70 23.51 -7.59
N ILE A 309 -15.49 23.66 -8.90
CA ILE A 309 -14.98 24.89 -9.51
C ILE A 309 -16.01 25.39 -10.55
N GLY A 310 -16.50 26.61 -10.36
CA GLY A 310 -17.28 27.33 -11.37
C GLY A 310 -16.35 27.99 -12.38
N VAL A 311 -16.56 27.71 -13.67
CA VAL A 311 -15.77 28.27 -14.77
C VAL A 311 -16.66 29.15 -15.64
N THR A 312 -16.29 30.43 -15.69
CA THR A 312 -16.95 31.45 -16.49
C THR A 312 -15.93 32.15 -17.37
N ILE A 313 -16.38 32.69 -18.50
CA ILE A 313 -15.54 33.51 -19.37
C ILE A 313 -15.71 35.00 -19.07
N ASP A 314 -14.61 35.73 -19.08
CA ASP A 314 -14.63 37.19 -18.99
C ASP A 314 -15.31 37.78 -20.24
N PRO A 315 -16.24 38.75 -20.10
CA PRO A 315 -16.94 39.36 -21.23
C PRO A 315 -16.01 39.90 -22.32
N SER A 316 -14.81 40.38 -21.97
CA SER A 316 -13.82 40.91 -22.94
C SER A 316 -13.21 39.86 -23.87
N LEU A 317 -13.39 38.58 -23.55
CA LEU A 317 -12.87 37.44 -24.32
C LEU A 317 -13.95 36.73 -25.13
N GLN A 318 -15.23 37.04 -24.93
CA GLN A 318 -16.35 36.35 -25.59
C GLN A 318 -16.26 36.41 -27.12
N ASP A 319 -15.91 37.57 -27.68
CA ASP A 319 -15.79 37.75 -29.14
C ASP A 319 -14.57 37.04 -29.76
N LYS A 320 -13.68 36.48 -28.94
CA LYS A 320 -12.45 35.80 -29.37
C LYS A 320 -12.54 34.28 -29.31
N ILE A 321 -13.65 33.73 -28.83
CA ILE A 321 -13.84 32.30 -28.65
C ILE A 321 -14.93 31.79 -29.59
N GLN A 322 -14.63 30.67 -30.24
CA GLN A 322 -15.57 29.94 -31.08
C GLN A 322 -16.20 28.78 -30.30
N GLU A 323 -17.41 28.38 -30.66
CA GLU A 323 -18.14 27.29 -29.96
C GLU A 323 -17.38 25.96 -29.90
N ASN A 324 -16.55 25.68 -30.92
CA ASN A 324 -15.76 24.45 -31.02
C ASN A 324 -14.36 24.56 -30.39
N ASP A 325 -14.03 25.70 -29.80
CA ASP A 325 -12.74 25.87 -29.12
C ASP A 325 -12.64 24.92 -27.92
N VAL A 326 -11.41 24.45 -27.71
CA VAL A 326 -11.11 23.51 -26.64
C VAL A 326 -10.71 24.28 -25.39
N LEU A 327 -11.45 24.06 -24.32
CA LEU A 327 -11.13 24.54 -22.98
C LEU A 327 -10.30 23.49 -22.24
N PHE A 328 -9.07 23.85 -21.86
CA PHE A 328 -8.22 23.05 -20.98
C PHE A 328 -8.23 23.65 -19.58
N ILE A 329 -8.66 22.87 -18.60
CA ILE A 329 -8.68 23.25 -17.19
C ILE A 329 -7.69 22.35 -16.48
N PHE A 330 -6.69 22.92 -15.80
CA PHE A 330 -5.68 22.16 -15.08
C PHE A 330 -5.57 22.64 -13.63
N ALA A 331 -5.41 21.69 -12.71
CA ALA A 331 -5.10 21.95 -11.32
C ALA A 331 -3.61 21.71 -11.07
N ARG A 332 -2.95 22.58 -10.31
CA ARG A 332 -1.54 22.45 -9.93
C ARG A 332 -1.41 22.52 -8.42
N ALA A 333 -0.50 21.73 -7.86
CA ALA A 333 -0.11 21.85 -6.46
C ALA A 333 0.47 23.24 -6.19
N VAL A 334 0.12 23.85 -5.06
CA VAL A 334 0.67 25.14 -4.62
C VAL A 334 2.18 25.01 -4.30
N SER A 335 2.60 23.84 -3.83
CA SER A 335 4.00 23.49 -3.57
C SER A 335 4.27 22.07 -4.09
N GLY A 336 5.22 21.91 -5.01
CA GLY A 336 5.54 20.62 -5.61
C GLY A 336 6.11 20.73 -7.04
N PRO A 337 6.32 19.59 -7.74
CA PRO A 337 6.80 19.58 -9.11
C PRO A 337 5.84 20.36 -10.05
N PRO A 338 6.34 20.97 -11.15
CA PRO A 338 5.55 21.85 -12.02
C PRO A 338 4.46 21.16 -12.86
N ILE A 339 4.21 19.87 -12.62
CA ILE A 339 3.30 19.02 -13.39
C ILE A 339 1.89 19.21 -12.82
N PRO A 340 0.85 19.42 -13.67
CA PRO A 340 -0.52 19.52 -13.19
C PRO A 340 -0.98 18.20 -12.55
N LEU A 341 -1.73 18.33 -11.44
CA LEU A 341 -2.32 17.22 -10.69
C LEU A 341 -3.49 16.62 -11.48
N ALA A 342 -4.34 17.46 -12.05
CA ALA A 342 -5.49 17.10 -12.86
C ALA A 342 -5.51 17.93 -14.15
N ALA A 343 -5.99 17.34 -15.25
CA ALA A 343 -6.25 18.07 -16.49
C ALA A 343 -7.56 17.59 -17.12
N ILE A 344 -8.49 18.52 -17.31
CA ILE A 344 -9.80 18.29 -17.87
C ILE A 344 -9.93 19.05 -19.19
N LYS A 345 -10.44 18.36 -20.20
CA LYS A 345 -10.78 18.93 -21.51
C LYS A 345 -12.29 19.10 -21.63
N ARG A 346 -12.74 20.30 -22.01
CA ARG A 346 -14.14 20.69 -22.25
C ARG A 346 -14.25 21.49 -23.55
N LYS A 347 -15.46 21.75 -24.03
CA LYS A 347 -15.70 22.69 -25.14
C LYS A 347 -16.08 24.07 -24.62
N ALA A 348 -15.73 25.11 -25.36
CA ALA A 348 -16.11 26.48 -25.04
C ALA A 348 -17.63 26.68 -25.03
N SER A 349 -18.38 25.95 -25.88
CA SER A 349 -19.84 25.96 -25.90
C SER A 349 -20.51 25.45 -24.62
N GLU A 350 -19.76 24.80 -23.73
CA GLU A 350 -20.28 24.31 -22.44
C GLU A 350 -20.26 25.41 -21.36
N LEU A 351 -19.65 26.57 -21.60
CA LEU A 351 -19.59 27.66 -20.63
C LEU A 351 -20.92 28.43 -20.49
N PRO A 352 -21.28 28.90 -19.29
CA PRO A 352 -20.61 28.65 -18.01
C PRO A 352 -20.85 27.22 -17.51
N LEU A 353 -19.82 26.59 -16.93
CA LEU A 353 -19.90 25.22 -16.43
C LEU A 353 -19.31 25.08 -15.03
N THR A 354 -19.78 24.06 -14.31
CA THR A 354 -19.18 23.64 -13.03
C THR A 354 -18.41 22.34 -13.27
N ILE A 355 -17.16 22.28 -12.86
CA ILE A 355 -16.37 21.05 -12.81
C ILE A 355 -16.22 20.59 -11.36
N VAL A 356 -16.14 19.28 -11.17
CA VAL A 356 -15.73 18.66 -9.91
C VAL A 356 -14.39 18.00 -10.17
N LEU A 357 -13.40 18.34 -9.35
CA LEU A 357 -12.11 17.65 -9.29
C LEU A 357 -12.14 16.66 -8.14
N ASP A 358 -11.87 15.40 -8.41
CA ASP A 358 -11.72 14.32 -7.45
C ASP A 358 -10.50 13.45 -7.83
N ASP A 359 -10.23 12.38 -7.08
CA ASP A 359 -9.10 11.48 -7.34
C ASP A 359 -9.17 10.81 -8.73
N SER A 360 -10.37 10.66 -9.33
CA SER A 360 -10.52 10.15 -10.69
C SER A 360 -10.07 11.14 -11.77
N SER A 361 -10.01 12.42 -11.40
CA SER A 361 -9.57 13.52 -12.26
C SER A 361 -8.04 13.69 -12.28
N LEU A 362 -7.32 12.98 -11.40
CA LEU A 362 -5.87 13.07 -11.28
C LEU A 362 -5.15 12.32 -12.41
N LEU A 363 -4.07 12.91 -12.91
CA LEU A 363 -3.24 12.32 -13.98
C LEU A 363 -2.37 11.15 -13.49
N ARG A 364 -2.30 10.98 -12.16
CA ARG A 364 -1.49 9.98 -11.48
C ARG A 364 -2.35 9.21 -10.48
N PRO A 365 -2.42 7.87 -10.59
CA PRO A 365 -3.25 7.05 -9.71
C PRO A 365 -2.65 6.83 -8.32
N ASP A 366 -1.42 7.29 -8.07
CA ASP A 366 -0.68 7.09 -6.82
C ASP A 366 -0.69 8.31 -5.88
N ILE A 367 -1.48 9.34 -6.20
CA ILE A 367 -1.65 10.56 -5.40
C ILE A 367 -3.14 10.78 -5.13
N SER A 368 -3.48 11.35 -3.97
CA SER A 368 -4.86 11.75 -3.66
C SER A 368 -4.98 13.27 -3.57
N LEU A 369 -6.17 13.79 -3.83
CA LEU A 369 -6.47 15.22 -3.67
C LEU A 369 -6.33 15.67 -2.20
N VAL A 370 -6.45 14.76 -1.23
CA VAL A 370 -6.22 15.09 0.20
C VAL A 370 -4.76 15.40 0.53
N ASP A 371 -3.82 15.02 -0.33
CA ASP A 371 -2.38 15.20 -0.09
C ASP A 371 -1.90 16.64 -0.40
N PHE A 372 -2.79 17.50 -0.91
CA PHE A 372 -2.51 18.87 -1.38
C PHE A 372 -3.51 19.88 -0.80
#